data_AF-A0A9Q1BUG8-F1
#
_entry.id   AF-A0A9Q1BUG8-F1
#
_cell.length_a   1.000
_cell.length_b   1.000
_cell.length_c   1.000
_cell.angle_alpha   90.00
_cell.angle_beta   90.00
_cell.angle_gamma   90.00
#
_symmetry.space_group_name_H-M   'P 1'
#
loop_
_entity.id
_entity.type
_entity.pdbx_description
1 polymer ?
#
loop_
_entity_poly.entity_id
_entity_poly.type
_entity_poly.pdbx_seq_one_letter_code
_entity_poly.pdbx_strand_id
1 'polypeptide(L)'
;MFARSPQADKKGFSIFQTLKKYFNDKNIPVENILACAAEGAPAIVDRHRGFTALLKNEGPSVFASHCAVHQQHLVAKFRSPRLHTWPEIVIKTVNKITEWARNDRLFRQACQENDEQFKRLLFHTEVRWLSKGNFRPVSTPFSLQSSSSYQKLIRR
;
A
#
# COMPACT_ATOMS: atom_id res chain seq x y z
N MET A 1 -4.01 -6.02 -8.65
CA MET A 1 -3.14 -5.24 -7.74
C MET A 1 -2.57 -6.18 -6.69
N PHE A 2 -1.26 -6.41 -6.72
CA PHE A 2 -0.54 -7.29 -5.79
C PHE A 2 0.27 -6.44 -4.81
N ALA A 3 0.39 -6.88 -3.56
CA ALA A 3 1.21 -6.23 -2.54
C ALA A 3 2.06 -7.29 -1.84
N ARG A 4 3.38 -7.09 -1.81
CA ARG A 4 4.30 -7.85 -0.95
C ARG A 4 5.07 -6.88 -0.10
N SER A 5 5.27 -7.25 1.16
CA SER A 5 6.22 -6.54 2.03
C SER A 5 7.64 -6.86 1.58
N PRO A 6 8.48 -5.84 1.32
CA PRO A 6 9.92 -6.05 1.20
C PRO A 6 10.48 -6.66 2.49
N GLN A 7 11.69 -7.21 2.43
CA GLN A 7 12.45 -7.56 3.63
C GLN A 7 12.64 -6.31 4.52
N ALA A 8 12.97 -6.52 5.80
CA ALA A 8 12.97 -5.46 6.81
C ALA A 8 13.88 -4.25 6.47
N ASP A 9 14.86 -4.44 5.58
CA ASP A 9 15.74 -3.37 5.12
C ASP A 9 15.14 -2.60 3.93
N LYS A 10 15.04 -1.29 4.08
CA LYS A 10 14.53 -0.38 3.04
C LYS A 10 15.55 -0.12 1.93
N LYS A 11 16.41 -1.08 1.60
CA LYS A 11 17.48 -0.94 0.61
C LYS A 11 16.96 -1.27 -0.80
N GLY A 12 17.46 -0.56 -1.81
CA GLY A 12 17.08 -0.79 -3.21
C GLY A 12 17.32 -2.22 -3.67
N PHE A 13 18.44 -2.79 -3.24
CA PHE A 13 18.82 -4.18 -3.51
C PHE A 13 17.79 -5.20 -2.99
N SER A 14 17.33 -5.05 -1.75
CA SER A 14 16.39 -5.99 -1.13
C SER A 14 15.00 -5.89 -1.74
N ILE A 15 14.60 -4.68 -2.15
CA ILE A 15 13.38 -4.46 -2.94
C ILE A 15 13.50 -5.15 -4.30
N PHE A 16 14.64 -5.00 -4.98
CA PHE A 16 14.91 -5.64 -6.26
C PHE A 16 14.89 -7.16 -6.17
N GLN A 17 15.56 -7.74 -5.16
CA GLN A 17 15.54 -9.19 -4.93
C GLN A 17 14.13 -9.73 -4.66
N THR A 18 13.32 -8.98 -3.92
CA THR A 18 11.92 -9.34 -3.66
C THR A 18 11.11 -9.38 -4.96
N LEU A 19 11.31 -8.39 -5.84
CA LEU A 19 10.68 -8.35 -7.16
C LEU A 19 11.14 -9.53 -8.02
N LYS A 20 12.46 -9.73 -8.13
CA LYS A 20 13.05 -10.80 -8.95
C LYS A 20 12.58 -12.18 -8.51
N LYS A 21 12.52 -12.44 -7.21
CA LYS A 21 11.96 -13.68 -6.66
C LYS A 21 10.51 -13.87 -7.09
N TYR A 22 9.68 -12.83 -7.01
CA TYR A 22 8.29 -12.91 -7.44
C TYR A 22 8.14 -13.22 -8.94
N PHE A 23 8.97 -12.59 -9.77
CA PHE A 23 8.97 -12.80 -11.21
C PHE A 23 9.37 -14.22 -11.56
N ASN A 24 10.42 -14.73 -10.91
CA ASN A 24 10.85 -16.13 -11.04
C ASN A 24 9.77 -17.11 -10.56
N ASP A 25 9.17 -16.88 -9.38
CA ASP A 25 8.08 -17.72 -8.84
C ASP A 25 6.87 -17.78 -9.79
N LYS A 26 6.71 -16.78 -10.67
CA LYS A 26 5.61 -16.66 -11.62
C LYS A 26 6.02 -16.93 -13.07
N ASN A 27 7.27 -17.28 -13.33
CA ASN A 27 7.83 -17.45 -14.68
C ASN A 27 7.56 -16.22 -15.57
N ILE A 28 7.71 -15.01 -15.01
CA ILE A 28 7.56 -13.74 -15.73
C ILE A 28 8.96 -13.21 -16.06
N PRO A 29 9.34 -13.13 -17.34
CA PRO A 29 10.58 -12.49 -17.76
C PRO A 29 10.61 -11.00 -17.37
N VAL A 30 11.77 -10.48 -16.97
CA VAL A 30 11.95 -9.07 -16.57
C VAL A 30 11.78 -8.14 -17.77
N GLU A 31 12.03 -8.64 -18.98
CA GLU A 31 11.87 -7.96 -20.26
C GLU A 31 10.42 -7.55 -20.53
N ASN A 32 9.45 -8.19 -19.88
CA ASN A 32 8.04 -7.83 -19.98
C ASN A 32 7.70 -6.55 -19.20
N ILE A 33 8.64 -6.01 -18.42
CA ILE A 33 8.46 -4.74 -17.74
C ILE A 33 8.69 -3.60 -18.75
N LEU A 34 7.61 -2.93 -19.14
CA LEU A 34 7.70 -1.73 -19.98
C LEU A 34 8.12 -0.50 -19.19
N ALA A 35 7.56 -0.33 -17.99
CA ALA A 35 7.77 0.85 -17.17
C ALA A 35 7.70 0.56 -15.68
N CYS A 36 8.41 1.38 -14.92
CA CYS A 36 8.37 1.41 -13.47
C CYS A 36 8.15 2.86 -13.00
N ALA A 37 7.12 3.07 -12.20
CA ALA A 37 6.89 4.34 -11.51
C ALA A 37 7.20 4.14 -10.02
N ALA A 38 8.17 4.90 -9.50
CA ALA A 38 8.65 4.69 -8.14
C ALA A 38 8.80 5.99 -7.35
N GLU A 39 8.84 5.87 -6.02
CA GLU A 39 9.04 7.01 -5.12
C GLU A 39 10.45 7.59 -5.24
N GLY A 40 10.63 8.87 -4.93
CA GLY A 40 11.92 9.55 -4.99
C GLY A 40 12.91 9.21 -3.86
N ALA A 41 12.66 8.13 -3.11
CA ALA A 41 13.51 7.76 -1.97
C ALA A 41 14.93 7.36 -2.45
N PRO A 42 16.01 7.70 -1.71
CA PRO A 42 17.38 7.38 -2.12
C PRO A 42 17.58 5.88 -2.44
N ALA A 43 16.97 4.99 -1.66
CA ALA A 43 17.02 3.55 -1.91
C ALA A 43 16.42 3.13 -3.26
N ILE A 44 15.56 3.95 -3.87
CA ILE A 44 14.92 3.68 -5.15
C ILE A 44 15.73 4.31 -6.29
N VAL A 45 16.04 5.59 -6.17
CA VAL A 45 16.56 6.43 -7.27
C VAL A 45 18.08 6.50 -7.34
N ASP A 46 18.81 5.94 -6.36
CA ASP A 46 20.26 5.93 -6.37
C ASP A 46 20.82 5.28 -7.65
N ARG A 47 21.79 5.95 -8.27
CA ARG A 47 22.33 5.58 -9.59
C ARG A 47 23.06 4.24 -9.61
N HIS A 48 23.59 3.81 -8.47
CA HIS A 48 24.47 2.64 -8.39
C HIS A 48 23.83 1.49 -7.61
N ARG A 49 23.14 1.81 -6.52
CA ARG A 49 22.56 0.86 -5.56
C ARG A 49 21.05 0.96 -5.45
N GLY A 50 20.45 1.92 -6.17
CA GLY A 50 19.01 2.12 -6.18
C GLY A 50 18.28 1.01 -6.93
N PHE A 51 17.06 0.74 -6.50
CA PHE A 51 16.20 -0.24 -7.16
C PHE A 51 16.06 0.01 -8.67
N THR A 52 15.89 1.27 -9.11
CA THR A 52 15.73 1.58 -10.54
C THR A 52 16.99 1.32 -11.35
N ALA A 53 18.17 1.48 -10.75
CA ALA A 53 19.44 1.17 -11.40
C ALA A 53 19.61 -0.34 -11.59
N LEU A 54 19.31 -1.13 -10.56
CA LEU A 54 19.34 -2.59 -10.63
C LEU A 54 18.34 -3.14 -11.65
N LEU A 55 17.14 -2.56 -11.69
CA LEU A 55 16.11 -2.95 -12.65
C LEU A 55 16.54 -2.68 -14.10
N LYS A 56 17.15 -1.52 -14.36
CA LYS A 56 17.67 -1.18 -15.69
C LYS A 56 18.85 -2.05 -16.12
N ASN A 57 19.64 -2.55 -15.19
CA ASN A 57 20.74 -3.46 -15.52
C ASN A 57 20.22 -4.82 -16.04
N GLU A 58 19.08 -5.31 -15.52
CA GLU A 58 18.46 -6.54 -16.03
C GLU A 58 17.50 -6.30 -17.20
N GLY A 59 16.78 -5.19 -17.20
CA GLY A 59 15.89 -4.77 -18.29
C GLY A 59 16.28 -3.38 -18.82
N PRO A 60 17.24 -3.28 -19.75
CA PRO A 60 17.69 -1.98 -20.28
C PRO A 60 16.60 -1.15 -20.95
N SER A 61 15.54 -1.81 -21.45
CA SER A 61 14.36 -1.19 -22.08
C SER A 61 13.37 -0.58 -21.08
N VAL A 62 13.51 -0.85 -19.77
CA VAL A 62 12.54 -0.41 -18.76
C VAL A 62 12.57 1.12 -18.62
N PHE A 63 11.42 1.75 -18.84
CA PHE A 63 11.22 3.16 -18.56
C PHE A 63 10.98 3.40 -17.06
N ALA A 64 11.97 3.93 -16.34
CA ALA A 64 11.82 4.30 -14.94
C ALA A 64 11.47 5.79 -14.81
N SER A 65 10.38 6.10 -14.10
CA SER A 65 9.92 7.47 -13.83
C SER A 65 9.51 7.65 -12.37
N HIS A 66 9.41 8.90 -11.93
CA HIS A 66 8.82 9.19 -10.63
C HIS A 66 7.32 8.94 -10.65
N CYS A 67 6.77 8.44 -9.53
CA CYS A 67 5.33 8.31 -9.36
C CYS A 67 4.65 9.68 -9.50
N ALA A 68 3.87 9.88 -10.58
CA ALA A 68 3.20 11.13 -10.90
C ALA A 68 2.37 11.66 -9.74
N VAL A 69 1.76 10.76 -8.97
CA VAL A 69 0.89 11.20 -7.87
C VAL A 69 1.65 11.53 -6.61
N HIS A 70 2.79 10.89 -6.37
CA HIS A 70 3.71 11.38 -5.36
C HIS A 70 4.20 12.80 -5.71
N GLN A 71 4.52 13.04 -6.98
CA GLN A 71 4.90 14.37 -7.46
C GLN A 71 3.77 15.39 -7.30
N GLN A 72 2.54 15.06 -7.69
CA GLN A 72 1.37 15.93 -7.49
C GLN A 72 1.13 16.23 -6.02
N HIS A 73 1.27 15.24 -5.13
CA HIS A 73 1.17 15.44 -3.69
C HIS A 73 2.25 16.40 -3.17
N LEU A 74 3.50 16.22 -3.57
CA LEU A 74 4.60 17.12 -3.20
C LEU A 74 4.34 18.54 -3.71
N VAL A 75 3.90 18.69 -4.96
CA VAL A 75 3.57 20.01 -5.53
C VAL A 75 2.43 20.65 -4.76
N ALA A 76 1.34 19.93 -4.46
CA ALA A 76 0.26 20.46 -3.64
C ALA A 76 0.78 20.91 -2.26
N LYS A 77 1.58 20.06 -1.60
CA LYS A 77 2.16 20.35 -0.28
C LYS A 77 3.05 21.58 -0.25
N PHE A 78 3.92 21.76 -1.24
CA PHE A 78 4.93 22.81 -1.21
C PHE A 78 4.58 24.07 -2.00
N ARG A 79 3.74 23.96 -3.03
CA ARG A 79 3.45 25.07 -3.97
C ARG A 79 2.06 25.67 -3.81
N SER A 80 1.13 25.01 -3.12
CA SER A 80 -0.21 25.54 -2.93
C SER A 80 -0.80 25.13 -1.58
N PRO A 81 -0.61 25.97 -0.53
CA PRO A 81 -1.18 25.71 0.79
C PRO A 81 -2.69 25.43 0.74
N ARG A 82 -3.42 26.15 -0.13
CA ARG A 82 -4.87 25.95 -0.35
C ARG A 82 -5.20 24.56 -0.88
N LEU A 83 -4.40 24.01 -1.80
CA LEU A 83 -4.57 22.65 -2.32
C LEU A 83 -4.11 21.57 -1.33
N HIS A 84 -3.28 21.92 -0.35
CA HIS A 84 -2.85 21.01 0.71
C HIS A 84 -3.84 20.95 1.88
N THR A 85 -4.48 22.07 2.23
CA THR A 85 -5.41 22.15 3.38
C THR A 85 -6.62 21.23 3.23
N TRP A 86 -7.21 21.15 2.03
CA TRP A 86 -8.45 20.38 1.84
C TRP A 86 -8.22 18.86 1.96
N PRO A 87 -7.19 18.26 1.31
CA PRO A 87 -6.82 16.87 1.55
C PRO A 87 -6.52 16.56 3.02
N GLU A 88 -5.83 17.44 3.75
CA GLU A 88 -5.57 17.24 5.18
C GLU A 88 -6.86 17.17 6.01
N ILE A 89 -7.82 18.06 5.75
CA ILE A 89 -9.11 18.08 6.45
C ILE A 89 -9.88 16.79 6.16
N VAL A 90 -9.91 16.36 4.90
CA VAL A 90 -10.57 15.11 4.51
C VAL A 90 -9.91 13.91 5.17
N ILE A 91 -8.57 13.82 5.15
CA ILE A 91 -7.82 12.74 5.80
C ILE A 91 -8.10 12.70 7.30
N LYS A 92 -8.06 13.85 7.99
CA LYS A 92 -8.35 13.95 9.43
C LYS A 92 -9.78 13.51 9.75
N THR A 93 -10.74 13.95 8.94
CA THR A 93 -12.16 13.60 9.10
C THR A 93 -12.39 12.09 8.90
N VAL A 94 -11.88 11.54 7.79
CA VAL A 94 -11.99 10.11 7.49
C VAL A 94 -11.32 9.26 8.56
N ASN A 95 -10.12 9.66 9.01
CA ASN A 95 -9.42 8.94 10.07
C ASN A 95 -10.22 8.99 11.38
N LYS A 96 -10.78 10.13 11.78
CA LYS A 96 -11.60 10.23 12.99
C LYS A 96 -12.90 9.40 12.94
N ILE A 97 -13.49 9.25 11.76
CA ILE A 97 -14.65 8.38 11.54
C ILE A 97 -14.23 6.90 11.64
N THR A 98 -13.13 6.54 11.00
CA THR A 98 -12.67 5.14 10.92
C THR A 98 -11.91 4.66 12.17
N GLU A 99 -11.42 5.57 13.01
CA GLU A 99 -10.67 5.24 14.23
C GLU A 99 -11.55 4.58 15.29
N TRP A 100 -12.83 4.98 15.39
CA TRP A 100 -13.73 4.55 16.46
C TRP A 100 -14.90 3.73 15.88
N ALA A 101 -15.12 2.53 16.41
CA ALA A 101 -16.16 1.61 15.94
C ALA A 101 -17.57 2.23 15.98
N ARG A 102 -17.84 3.11 16.95
CA ARG A 102 -19.11 3.85 17.05
C ARG A 102 -19.32 4.79 15.86
N ASN A 103 -18.28 5.55 15.47
CA ASN A 103 -18.36 6.53 14.38
C ASN A 103 -18.51 5.81 13.04
N ASP A 104 -17.77 4.73 12.81
CA ASP A 104 -17.91 3.89 11.61
C ASP A 104 -19.32 3.29 11.49
N ARG A 105 -19.93 2.84 12.61
CA ARG A 105 -21.31 2.36 12.61
C ARG A 105 -22.32 3.45 12.28
N LEU A 106 -22.18 4.64 12.88
CA LEU A 106 -23.06 5.78 12.60
C LEU A 106 -22.93 6.25 11.16
N PHE A 107 -21.71 6.29 10.63
CA PHE A 107 -21.45 6.62 9.24
C PHE A 107 -22.13 5.64 8.28
N ARG A 108 -22.00 4.32 8.54
CA ARG A 108 -22.69 3.29 7.74
C ARG A 108 -24.19 3.46 7.75
N GLN A 109 -24.77 3.76 8.91
CA GLN A 109 -26.21 3.96 9.04
C GLN A 109 -26.66 5.17 8.22
N ALA A 110 -25.95 6.30 8.33
CA ALA A 110 -26.23 7.48 7.50
C ALA A 110 -26.12 7.19 5.99
N CYS A 111 -25.13 6.39 5.56
CA CYS A 111 -25.03 5.96 4.16
C CYS A 111 -26.19 5.05 3.73
N GLN A 112 -26.72 4.21 4.63
CA GLN A 112 -27.88 3.37 4.31
C GLN A 112 -29.16 4.19 4.16
N GLU A 113 -29.36 5.18 5.03
CA GLU A 113 -30.52 6.09 4.98
C GLU A 113 -30.52 6.95 3.70
N ASN A 114 -29.33 7.29 3.18
CA ASN A 114 -29.18 8.06 1.94
C ASN A 114 -29.08 7.19 0.67
N ASP A 115 -29.31 5.87 0.77
CA ASP A 115 -29.18 4.90 -0.34
C ASP A 115 -27.82 4.95 -1.07
N GLU A 116 -26.74 5.20 -0.31
CA GLU A 116 -25.39 5.29 -0.85
C GLU A 116 -24.82 3.91 -1.19
N GLN A 117 -24.18 3.81 -2.35
CA GLN A 117 -23.51 2.59 -2.81
C GLN A 117 -22.32 2.20 -1.90
N PHE A 118 -21.58 3.20 -1.41
CA PHE A 118 -20.36 2.99 -0.62
C PHE A 118 -20.60 3.32 0.86
N LYS A 119 -20.75 2.28 1.67
CA LYS A 119 -21.12 2.43 3.10
C LYS A 119 -19.91 2.45 4.05
N ARG A 120 -18.67 2.32 3.55
CA ARG A 120 -17.47 2.23 4.38
C ARG A 120 -16.35 3.11 3.82
N LEU A 121 -15.68 3.83 4.71
CA LEU A 121 -14.49 4.62 4.40
C LEU A 121 -13.21 3.80 4.55
N LEU A 122 -12.20 4.12 3.75
CA LEU A 122 -10.86 3.55 3.86
C LEU A 122 -9.98 4.47 4.73
N PHE A 123 -9.16 3.88 5.61
CA PHE A 123 -8.19 4.64 6.40
C PHE A 123 -7.14 5.26 5.48
N HIS A 124 -6.87 6.56 5.62
CA HIS A 124 -5.95 7.29 4.74
C HIS A 124 -4.71 7.78 5.48
N THR A 125 -3.53 7.58 4.87
CA THR A 125 -2.27 8.21 5.30
C THR A 125 -1.75 9.13 4.20
N GLU A 126 -1.03 10.18 4.60
CA GLU A 126 -0.62 11.32 3.75
C GLU A 126 0.05 10.96 2.43
N VAL A 127 0.72 9.81 2.35
CA VAL A 127 1.48 9.37 1.16
C VAL A 127 0.75 8.27 0.38
N ARG A 128 -0.40 7.80 0.86
CA ARG A 128 -1.01 6.53 0.46
C ARG A 128 -2.48 6.69 0.03
N TRP A 129 -2.71 7.62 -0.89
CA TRP A 129 -3.96 7.80 -1.62
C TRP A 129 -4.47 6.51 -2.32
N LEU A 130 -3.58 5.52 -2.56
CA LEU A 130 -3.91 4.19 -3.09
C LEU A 130 -3.76 3.04 -2.08
N SER A 131 -3.88 3.30 -0.76
CA SER A 131 -3.90 2.19 0.20
C SER A 131 -5.20 1.40 0.06
N LYS A 132 -5.11 0.15 -0.44
CA LYS A 132 -6.12 -0.86 -0.12
C LYS A 132 -6.19 -0.95 1.41
N GLY A 133 -7.41 -0.77 1.94
CA GLY A 133 -7.64 -0.66 3.38
C GLY A 133 -6.92 -1.74 4.17
N ASN A 134 -6.01 -1.33 5.04
CA ASN A 134 -5.54 -2.20 6.11
C ASN A 134 -6.71 -2.39 7.08
N PHE A 135 -7.26 -3.60 7.05
CA PHE A 135 -8.25 -4.09 7.98
C PHE A 135 -7.67 -4.05 9.40
N ARG A 136 -8.28 -3.30 10.31
CA ARG A 136 -8.15 -3.58 11.74
C ARG A 136 -9.15 -4.70 12.06
N PRO A 137 -8.70 -5.90 12.48
CA PRO A 137 -9.61 -6.82 13.15
C PRO A 137 -10.14 -6.09 14.38
N VAL A 138 -11.46 -5.99 14.49
CA VAL A 138 -12.12 -5.56 15.71
C VAL A 138 -11.67 -6.54 16.79
N SER A 139 -10.79 -6.08 17.68
CA SER A 139 -10.42 -6.76 18.90
C SER A 139 -11.61 -6.74 19.84
N THR A 140 -12.53 -7.70 19.67
CA THR A 140 -13.30 -8.21 20.81
C THR A 140 -12.49 -9.34 21.44
N PRO A 141 -12.17 -9.28 22.75
CA PRO A 141 -11.57 -10.41 23.43
C PRO A 141 -12.67 -11.47 23.62
N PHE A 142 -12.67 -12.48 22.76
CA PHE A 142 -13.34 -13.74 23.09
C PHE A 142 -12.27 -14.73 23.50
N SER A 143 -12.39 -15.19 24.73
CA SER A 143 -11.41 -15.96 25.49
C SER A 143 -10.92 -17.18 24.72
N LEU A 144 -9.60 -17.34 24.65
CA LEU A 144 -8.94 -18.59 24.35
C LEU A 144 -9.26 -19.59 25.48
N GLN A 145 -10.16 -20.53 25.22
CA GLN A 145 -10.03 -21.85 25.83
C GLN A 145 -9.25 -22.74 24.87
N SER A 146 -8.06 -23.10 25.33
CA SER A 146 -7.21 -24.12 24.75
C SER A 146 -7.88 -25.49 24.84
N SER A 147 -7.94 -26.23 23.74
CA SER A 147 -7.58 -27.65 23.75
C SER A 147 -7.32 -28.18 22.34
N SER A 148 -6.05 -28.47 22.08
CA SER A 148 -5.52 -29.66 21.41
C SER A 148 -6.48 -30.45 20.50
N SER A 149 -6.24 -30.40 19.20
CA SER A 149 -5.94 -31.57 18.35
C SER A 149 -6.04 -31.22 16.87
N TYR A 150 -5.37 -32.01 16.03
CA TYR A 150 -5.44 -32.03 14.56
C TYR A 150 -4.38 -31.20 13.80
N GLN A 151 -3.12 -31.54 14.04
CA GLN A 151 -2.19 -31.86 12.94
C GLN A 151 -1.71 -33.31 13.07
N LYS A 152 -2.38 -34.21 12.33
CA LYS A 152 -2.05 -35.59 11.92
C LYS A 152 -3.36 -36.06 11.26
N LEU A 153 -3.46 -36.60 10.05
CA LEU A 153 -2.51 -37.29 9.20
C LEU A 153 -3.19 -37.45 7.82
N ILE A 154 -2.46 -37.21 6.73
CA ILE A 154 -2.80 -37.75 5.41
C ILE A 154 -2.70 -39.27 5.49
N ARG A 155 -3.78 -40.01 5.23
CA ARG A 155 -3.81 -41.29 4.48
C ARG A 155 -5.21 -41.92 4.47
N ARG A 156 -5.73 -42.04 3.25
CA ARG A 156 -6.86 -42.84 2.74
C ARG A 156 -8.25 -42.41 3.18
#